data_AF-A0A929N0I8-F1
#
_entry.id   AF-A0A929N0I8-F1
#
_cell.length_a   1.000
_cell.length_b   1.000
_cell.length_c   1.000
_cell.angle_alpha   90.00
_cell.angle_beta   90.00
_cell.angle_gamma   90.00
#
_symmetry.space_group_name_H-M   'P 1'
#
loop_
_entity.id
_entity.type
_entity.pdbx_description
1 polymer ?
#
loop_
_entity_poly.entity_id
_entity_poly.type
_entity_poly.pdbx_seq_one_letter_code
_entity_poly.pdbx_strand_id
1 'polypeptide(L)'
;HYRDHKDKPFFPGLVEFMGSGPVVAIIVEGQRVVEGMRNLMGATDPTTAAAGTIRGDLGRAWNTPHMENLVHGSDSAESANREITLWFPEIY
;
A
#
# COMPACT_ATOMS: atom_id res chain seq x y z
N HIS A 1 -10.79 -0.12 4.06
CA HIS A 1 -9.58 0.29 3.30
C HIS A 1 -9.66 -0.25 1.87
N TYR A 2 -9.59 -1.57 1.62
CA TYR A 2 -9.61 -2.16 0.26
C TYR A 2 -10.98 -2.38 -0.40
N ARG A 3 -11.98 -1.52 -0.14
CA ARG A 3 -13.36 -1.75 -0.63
C ARG A 3 -13.44 -1.86 -2.16
N ASP A 4 -12.56 -1.16 -2.87
CA ASP A 4 -12.52 -1.09 -4.33
C ASP A 4 -12.00 -2.41 -4.96
N HIS A 5 -11.51 -3.34 -4.14
CA HIS A 5 -11.03 -4.65 -4.58
C HIS A 5 -11.95 -5.80 -4.20
N LYS A 6 -13.11 -5.54 -3.56
CA LYS A 6 -13.97 -6.60 -3.00
C LYS A 6 -14.35 -7.73 -3.96
N ASP A 7 -14.48 -7.42 -5.26
CA ASP A 7 -14.91 -8.36 -6.30
C ASP A 7 -13.73 -9.03 -7.03
N LYS A 8 -12.49 -8.78 -6.58
CA LYS A 8 -11.27 -9.33 -7.19
C LYS A 8 -10.92 -10.69 -6.60
N PRO A 9 -10.42 -11.65 -7.41
CA PRO A 9 -10.08 -13.00 -6.93
C PRO A 9 -9.06 -13.02 -5.78
N PHE A 10 -8.14 -12.05 -5.74
CA PHE A 10 -7.11 -11.93 -4.70
C PHE A 10 -7.60 -11.27 -3.40
N PHE A 11 -8.83 -10.75 -3.36
CA PHE A 11 -9.32 -9.96 -2.23
C PHE A 11 -9.38 -10.72 -0.89
N PRO A 12 -9.84 -11.99 -0.84
CA PRO A 12 -9.84 -12.73 0.42
C PRO A 12 -8.43 -12.86 1.01
N GLY A 13 -7.44 -13.19 0.18
CA GLY A 13 -6.04 -13.29 0.60
C GLY A 13 -5.46 -11.95 1.03
N LEU A 14 -5.83 -10.85 0.36
CA LEU A 14 -5.43 -9.50 0.76
C LEU A 14 -5.94 -9.13 2.17
N VAL A 15 -7.21 -9.44 2.47
CA VAL A 15 -7.80 -9.15 3.79
C VAL A 15 -7.13 -10.00 4.87
N GLU A 16 -6.90 -11.29 4.60
CA GLU A 16 -6.19 -12.19 5.51
C GLU A 16 -4.78 -11.68 5.82
N PHE A 17 -4.01 -11.33 4.79
CA PHE A 17 -2.66 -10.81 4.94
C PHE A 17 -2.61 -9.53 5.77
N MET A 18 -3.44 -8.55 5.42
CA MET A 18 -3.47 -7.24 6.10
C MET A 18 -4.00 -7.33 7.53
N GLY A 19 -4.73 -8.40 7.87
CA GLY A 19 -5.16 -8.70 9.24
C GLY A 19 -4.22 -9.60 10.03
N SER A 20 -3.16 -10.14 9.42
CA SER A 20 -2.28 -11.14 10.05
C SER A 20 -1.34 -10.58 11.13
N GLY A 21 -1.19 -9.25 11.20
CA GLY A 21 -0.30 -8.60 12.15
C GLY A 21 -0.53 -7.09 12.28
N PRO A 22 0.18 -6.43 13.20
CA PRO A 22 0.09 -4.98 13.36
C PRO A 22 0.68 -4.25 12.14
N VAL A 23 0.11 -3.09 11.84
CA VAL A 23 0.61 -2.19 10.80
C VAL A 23 1.02 -0.86 11.40
N VAL A 24 1.93 -0.16 10.72
CA VAL A 24 2.26 1.24 11.01
C VAL A 24 1.58 2.11 9.95
N ALA A 25 0.62 2.92 10.38
CA ALA A 25 -0.02 3.92 9.53
C ALA A 25 0.65 5.28 9.76
N ILE A 26 0.93 6.01 8.68
CA ILE A 26 1.50 7.37 8.72
C ILE A 26 0.78 8.28 7.72
N ILE A 27 0.77 9.57 7.99
CA ILE A 27 0.40 10.61 7.02
C ILE A 27 1.70 11.28 6.57
N VAL A 28 1.88 11.41 5.26
CA VAL A 28 3.06 12.07 4.67
C VAL A 28 2.59 13.31 3.92
N GLU A 29 3.24 14.43 4.17
CA GLU A 29 2.96 15.72 3.54
C GLU A 29 4.12 16.19 2.66
N GLY A 30 3.81 17.03 1.67
CA GLY A 30 4.82 17.61 0.79
C GLY A 30 4.31 17.93 -0.61
N GLN A 31 5.17 18.55 -1.43
CA GLN A 31 4.86 18.87 -2.81
C GLN A 31 4.86 17.60 -3.67
N ARG A 32 3.79 17.36 -4.44
CA ARG A 32 3.61 16.14 -5.26
C ARG A 32 3.77 14.84 -4.46
N VAL A 33 3.40 14.85 -3.17
CA VAL A 33 3.73 13.76 -2.22
C VAL A 33 3.18 12.39 -2.63
N VAL A 34 1.99 12.32 -3.24
CA VAL A 34 1.43 11.04 -3.72
C VAL A 34 2.35 10.42 -4.79
N GLU A 35 2.79 11.22 -5.76
CA GLU A 35 3.73 10.77 -6.78
C GLU A 35 5.09 10.40 -6.17
N GLY A 36 5.61 11.24 -5.29
CA GLY A 36 6.88 11.01 -4.60
C GLY A 36 6.88 9.70 -3.79
N MET A 37 5.82 9.44 -3.01
CA MET A 37 5.65 8.20 -2.27
C MET A 37 5.52 7.00 -3.18
N ARG A 38 4.78 7.11 -4.29
CA ARG A 38 4.69 6.01 -5.27
C ARG A 38 6.02 5.66 -5.91
N ASN A 39 6.84 6.68 -6.24
CA ASN A 39 8.19 6.47 -6.74
C ASN A 39 9.10 5.81 -5.68
N LEU A 40 9.01 6.25 -4.42
CA LEU A 40 9.78 5.67 -3.31
C LEU A 40 9.36 4.22 -3.02
N MET A 41 8.08 3.90 -3.09
CA MET A 41 7.57 2.54 -2.88
C MET A 41 8.05 1.57 -3.96
N GLY A 42 8.07 1.99 -5.22
CA GLY A 42 8.39 1.14 -6.37
C GLY A 42 7.19 0.32 -6.89
N ALA A 43 7.43 -0.46 -7.94
CA ALA A 43 6.41 -1.28 -8.60
C ALA A 43 5.76 -2.28 -7.63
N THR A 44 4.48 -2.62 -7.86
CA THR A 44 3.70 -3.50 -6.97
C THR A 44 4.32 -4.89 -6.82
N ASP A 45 4.90 -5.44 -7.88
CA ASP A 45 5.69 -6.67 -7.85
C ASP A 45 7.14 -6.35 -7.44
N PRO A 46 7.58 -6.80 -6.25
CA PRO A 46 8.94 -6.57 -5.77
C PRO A 46 10.03 -7.02 -6.74
N THR A 47 9.78 -8.08 -7.52
CA THR A 47 10.74 -8.66 -8.47
C THR A 47 11.08 -7.70 -9.61
N THR A 48 10.15 -6.82 -9.97
CA THR A 48 10.30 -5.85 -11.05
C THR A 48 10.49 -4.41 -10.55
N ALA A 49 10.46 -4.21 -9.23
CA ALA A 49 10.71 -2.91 -8.62
C ALA A 49 12.20 -2.53 -8.74
N ALA A 50 12.46 -1.24 -9.00
CA ALA A 50 13.83 -0.75 -9.13
C ALA A 50 14.59 -0.85 -7.80
N ALA A 51 15.89 -1.14 -7.87
CA ALA A 51 16.79 -1.08 -6.71
C ALA A 51 16.78 0.34 -6.10
N GLY A 52 16.82 0.43 -4.77
CA GLY A 52 16.69 1.67 -4.01
C GLY A 52 15.24 2.04 -3.65
N THR A 53 14.23 1.32 -4.17
CA THR A 53 12.84 1.50 -3.74
C THR A 53 12.52 0.58 -2.56
N ILE A 54 11.51 0.93 -1.77
CA ILE A 54 11.10 0.10 -0.61
C ILE A 54 10.81 -1.34 -1.04
N ARG A 55 10.06 -1.53 -2.13
CA ARG A 55 9.71 -2.87 -2.64
C ARG A 55 10.89 -3.56 -3.28
N GLY A 56 11.74 -2.84 -4.01
CA GLY A 56 12.92 -3.42 -4.66
C GLY A 56 13.96 -3.93 -3.65
N ASP A 57 14.16 -3.21 -2.55
CA ASP A 57 15.20 -3.55 -1.57
C ASP A 57 14.69 -4.48 -0.47
N LEU A 58 13.43 -4.33 -0.05
CA LEU A 58 12.90 -4.98 1.14
C LEU A 58 11.72 -5.92 0.86
N GLY A 59 11.04 -5.78 -0.27
CA GLY A 59 9.93 -6.65 -0.67
C GLY A 59 10.39 -8.04 -1.11
N ARG A 60 9.48 -9.01 -1.10
CA ARG A 60 9.67 -10.34 -1.70
C ARG A 60 8.40 -10.78 -2.40
N ALA A 61 8.53 -11.34 -3.59
CA ALA A 61 7.46 -12.10 -4.21
C ALA A 61 7.48 -13.52 -3.62
N TRP A 62 6.49 -13.85 -2.79
CA TRP A 62 6.32 -15.19 -2.24
C TRP A 62 5.37 -16.01 -3.11
N ASN A 63 5.43 -17.33 -2.97
CA ASN A 63 4.47 -18.23 -3.60
C ASN A 63 3.18 -18.31 -2.77
N THR A 64 2.51 -17.17 -2.58
CA THR A 64 1.25 -17.03 -1.83
C THR A 64 0.16 -16.46 -2.74
N PRO A 65 -1.14 -16.66 -2.42
CA PRO A 65 -2.25 -16.22 -3.28
C PRO A 65 -2.44 -14.69 -3.34
N HIS A 66 -1.68 -13.93 -2.55
CA HIS A 66 -1.72 -12.48 -2.48
C HIS A 66 -0.30 -11.91 -2.57
N MET A 67 -0.19 -10.64 -2.96
CA MET A 67 1.10 -9.96 -3.04
C MET A 67 1.50 -9.40 -1.67
N GLU A 68 2.62 -9.86 -1.12
CA GLU A 68 3.17 -9.39 0.16
C GLU A 68 4.31 -8.39 -0.08
N ASN A 69 3.95 -7.20 -0.56
CA ASN A 69 4.91 -6.19 -1.03
C ASN A 69 5.24 -5.09 -0.01
N LEU A 70 5.15 -5.40 1.28
CA LEU A 70 5.62 -4.61 2.42
C LEU A 70 4.94 -3.25 2.69
N VAL A 71 4.59 -2.47 1.68
CA VAL A 71 4.13 -1.09 1.83
C VAL A 71 2.91 -0.79 0.96
N HIS A 72 1.94 -0.06 1.52
CA HIS A 72 0.79 0.51 0.85
C HIS A 72 0.93 2.04 0.78
N GLY A 73 0.37 2.65 -0.25
CA GLY A 73 0.22 4.10 -0.34
C GLY A 73 -0.86 4.46 -1.34
N SER A 74 -1.53 5.58 -1.08
CA SER A 74 -2.63 6.07 -1.89
C SER A 74 -2.19 6.34 -3.33
N ASP A 75 -3.08 6.08 -4.29
CA ASP A 75 -2.80 6.19 -5.72
C ASP A 75 -3.11 7.57 -6.34
N SER A 76 -3.86 8.40 -5.61
CA SER A 76 -4.44 9.68 -6.03
C SER A 76 -4.73 10.56 -4.81
N ALA A 77 -4.99 11.86 -5.03
CA ALA A 77 -5.40 12.75 -3.95
C ALA A 77 -6.77 12.35 -3.39
N GLU A 78 -7.66 11.85 -4.24
CA GLU A 78 -8.98 11.38 -3.86
C GLU A 78 -8.91 10.12 -2.99
N SER A 79 -8.03 9.16 -3.32
CA SER A 79 -7.82 7.98 -2.45
C SER A 79 -7.12 8.37 -1.16
N ALA A 80 -6.13 9.26 -1.20
CA ALA A 80 -5.45 9.76 0.00
C ALA A 80 -6.43 10.36 1.00
N ASN A 81 -7.31 11.27 0.58
CA ASN A 81 -8.32 11.84 1.47
C ASN A 81 -9.22 10.77 2.10
N ARG A 82 -9.72 9.80 1.32
CA ARG A 82 -10.57 8.72 1.83
C ARG A 82 -9.83 7.83 2.84
N GLU A 83 -8.57 7.50 2.54
CA GLU A 83 -7.75 6.63 3.37
C GLU A 83 -7.35 7.31 4.68
N ILE A 84 -6.98 8.60 4.65
CA ILE A 84 -6.65 9.35 5.86
C ILE A 84 -7.87 9.46 6.77
N THR A 85 -9.05 9.85 6.25
CA THR A 85 -10.29 9.91 7.06
C THR A 85 -10.66 8.55 7.68
N LEU A 86 -10.32 7.44 7.00
CA LEU A 86 -10.59 6.10 7.52
C LEU A 86 -9.63 5.70 8.66
N TRP A 87 -8.34 5.99 8.52
CA TRP A 87 -7.30 5.55 9.46
C TRP A 87 -7.07 6.52 10.62
N PHE A 88 -7.36 7.81 10.42
CA PHE A 88 -7.17 8.90 11.38
C PHE A 88 -8.45 9.74 11.49
N PRO A 89 -9.58 9.15 11.93
CA PRO A 89 -10.86 9.84 12.02
C PRO A 89 -10.85 11.04 12.97
N GLU A 90 -9.90 11.13 13.90
CA GLU A 90 -9.74 12.23 14.85
C GLU A 90 -9.08 13.49 14.25
N ILE A 91 -8.44 13.36 13.09
CA ILE A 91 -7.82 14.48 12.37
C ILE A 91 -8.89 15.24 11.55
N TYR A 92 -10.10 14.69 11.44
CA TYR A 92 -11.22 15.23 10.67
C TYR A 92 -12.52 15.39 11.46
#